data_AF-A0A550GRF8-F1
#
_entry.id   AF-A0A550GRF8-F1
#
_cell.length_a   1.000
_cell.length_b   1.000
_cell.length_c   1.000
_cell.angle_alpha   90.00
_cell.angle_beta   90.00
_cell.angle_gamma   90.00
#
_symmetry.space_group_name_H-M   'P 1'
#
loop_
_entity.id
_entity.type
_entity.pdbx_description
1 polymer ?
#
loop_
_entity_poly.entity_id
_entity_poly.type
_entity_poly.pdbx_seq_one_letter_code
_entity_poly.pdbx_strand_id
1 'polypeptide(L)'
;MILRLNRKAKEGILLKGLLIITFFSIFAIASILIPVPLFPGSLLSTILLPGELTTYSVLLSALINGLIYGSLLGIAFCVISNKLENDL
;
A
#
# COMPACT_ATOMS: atom_id res chain seq x y z
N MET A 1 33.63 -10.60 -8.14
CA MET A 1 32.35 -10.98 -8.79
C MET A 1 31.20 -11.09 -7.78
N ILE A 2 31.39 -11.79 -6.65
CA ILE A 2 30.37 -12.01 -5.59
C ILE A 2 29.81 -10.71 -4.97
N LEU A 3 30.65 -9.68 -4.77
CA LEU A 3 30.21 -8.38 -4.23
C LEU A 3 29.22 -7.62 -5.14
N ARG A 4 29.28 -7.83 -6.47
CA ARG A 4 28.36 -7.15 -7.41
C ARG A 4 26.97 -7.78 -7.41
N LEU A 5 26.88 -9.09 -7.19
CA LEU A 5 25.61 -9.83 -7.09
C LEU A 5 24.82 -9.40 -5.85
N ASN A 6 25.49 -9.29 -4.70
CA ASN A 6 24.84 -8.87 -3.46
C ASN A 6 24.33 -7.41 -3.54
N ARG A 7 25.06 -6.54 -4.25
CA ARG A 7 24.64 -5.14 -4.48
C ARG A 7 23.39 -5.06 -5.37
N LYS A 8 23.34 -5.79 -6.49
CA LYS A 8 22.16 -5.84 -7.39
C LYS A 8 20.92 -6.39 -6.68
N ALA A 9 21.08 -7.44 -5.88
CA ALA A 9 19.98 -8.00 -5.11
C ALA A 9 19.42 -6.99 -4.08
N LYS A 10 20.31 -6.28 -3.38
CA LYS A 10 19.93 -5.23 -2.44
C LYS A 10 19.24 -4.05 -3.14
N GLU A 11 19.74 -3.60 -4.29
CA GLU A 11 19.13 -2.54 -5.10
C GLU A 11 17.70 -2.94 -5.55
N GLY A 12 17.50 -4.18 -6.00
CA GLY A 12 16.19 -4.68 -6.39
C GLY A 12 15.19 -4.72 -5.22
N ILE A 13 15.63 -5.12 -4.03
CA ILE A 13 14.77 -5.12 -2.82
C ILE A 13 14.40 -3.69 -2.41
N LEU A 14 15.36 -2.76 -2.44
CA LEU A 14 15.11 -1.35 -2.12
C LEU A 14 14.12 -0.71 -3.10
N LEU A 15 14.24 -0.98 -4.39
CA LEU A 15 13.34 -0.44 -5.41
C LEU A 15 11.90 -0.95 -5.21
N LYS A 16 11.75 -2.25 -4.92
CA LYS A 16 10.44 -2.86 -4.60
C LYS A 16 9.82 -2.24 -3.34
N GLY A 17 10.62 -2.04 -2.30
CA GLY A 17 10.17 -1.36 -1.08
C GLY A 17 9.70 0.07 -1.35
N LEU A 18 10.43 0.83 -2.16
CA LEU A 18 10.07 2.21 -2.52
C LEU A 18 8.74 2.29 -3.27
N LEU A 19 8.50 1.37 -4.21
CA LEU A 19 7.23 1.31 -4.95
C LEU A 19 6.05 1.05 -4.02
N ILE A 20 6.17 0.08 -3.10
CA ILE A 20 5.11 -0.24 -2.13
C ILE A 20 4.81 0.97 -1.24
N ILE A 21 5.84 1.63 -0.71
CA ILE A 21 5.68 2.82 0.12
C ILE A 21 4.99 3.95 -0.66
N THR A 22 5.37 4.13 -1.93
CA THR A 22 4.78 5.18 -2.78
C THR A 22 3.30 4.90 -3.04
N PHE A 23 2.94 3.68 -3.46
CA PHE A 23 1.53 3.32 -3.68
C PHE A 23 0.71 3.43 -2.39
N PHE A 24 1.22 2.90 -1.28
CA PHE A 24 0.59 3.04 0.03
C PHE A 24 0.31 4.51 0.37
N SER A 25 1.31 5.37 0.22
CA SER A 25 1.21 6.79 0.58
C SER A 25 0.18 7.52 -0.27
N ILE A 26 0.16 7.27 -1.59
CA ILE A 26 -0.83 7.88 -2.49
C ILE A 26 -2.25 7.49 -2.07
N PHE A 27 -2.51 6.21 -1.80
CA PHE A 27 -3.84 5.75 -1.40
C PHE A 27 -4.24 6.20 0.01
N ALA A 28 -3.29 6.27 0.94
CA ALA A 28 -3.54 6.80 2.27
C ALA A 28 -3.92 8.28 2.21
N ILE A 29 -3.17 9.09 1.46
CA ILE A 29 -3.46 10.52 1.26
C ILE A 29 -4.80 10.70 0.56
N ALA A 30 -5.06 9.94 -0.51
CA ALA A 30 -6.35 9.98 -1.20
C ALA A 30 -7.51 9.63 -0.25
N SER A 31 -7.33 8.65 0.62
CA SER A 31 -8.36 8.25 1.59
C SER A 31 -8.65 9.33 2.65
N ILE A 32 -7.65 10.15 3.01
CA ILE A 32 -7.86 11.31 3.90
C ILE A 32 -8.61 12.43 3.17
N LEU A 33 -8.28 12.64 1.89
CA LEU A 33 -8.81 13.75 1.10
C LEU A 33 -10.24 13.51 0.59
N ILE A 34 -10.65 12.25 0.46
CA ILE A 34 -11.98 11.87 -0.01
C ILE A 34 -13.00 12.06 1.13
N PRO A 35 -14.03 12.92 0.97
CA PRO A 35 -15.02 13.20 2.01
C PRO A 35 -16.09 12.10 2.15
N VAL A 36 -15.81 10.89 1.66
CA VAL A 36 -16.75 9.77 1.58
C VAL A 36 -16.11 8.55 2.25
N PRO A 37 -16.84 7.79 3.09
CA PRO A 37 -16.31 6.60 3.74
C PRO A 37 -15.93 5.53 2.71
N LEU A 38 -14.63 5.25 2.60
CA LEU A 38 -14.08 4.22 1.72
C LEU A 38 -14.07 2.85 2.42
N PHE A 39 -14.77 1.89 1.80
CA PHE A 39 -14.69 0.47 2.16
C PHE A 39 -13.32 -0.11 1.77
N PRO A 40 -12.77 -1.10 2.50
CA PRO A 40 -13.25 -1.67 3.76
C PRO A 40 -12.75 -0.90 5.00
N GLY A 41 -11.90 0.12 4.85
CA GLY A 41 -11.31 0.86 5.96
C GLY A 41 -12.36 1.50 6.87
N SER A 42 -13.44 2.05 6.31
CA SER A 42 -14.53 2.63 7.10
C SER A 42 -15.24 1.58 7.95
N LEU A 43 -15.62 0.43 7.39
CA LEU A 43 -16.25 -0.66 8.14
C LEU A 43 -15.36 -1.23 9.22
N LEU A 44 -14.09 -1.50 8.90
CA LEU A 44 -13.13 -1.99 9.88
C LEU A 44 -12.92 -0.95 10.99
N SER A 45 -12.80 0.34 10.66
CA SER A 45 -12.70 1.38 11.67
C SER A 45 -13.92 1.45 12.60
N THR A 46 -15.13 1.26 12.06
CA THR A 46 -16.38 1.22 12.85
C THR A 46 -16.48 -0.02 13.74
N ILE A 47 -16.01 -1.17 13.26
CA ILE A 47 -16.02 -2.43 14.03
C ILE A 47 -14.93 -2.43 15.10
N LEU A 48 -13.73 -1.92 14.78
CA LEU A 48 -12.59 -1.92 15.70
C LEU A 48 -12.68 -0.80 16.75
N LEU A 49 -13.33 0.33 16.45
CA LEU A 49 -13.52 1.46 17.37
C LEU A 49 -15.01 1.80 17.54
N PRO A 50 -15.80 0.98 18.24
CA PRO A 50 -17.13 1.37 18.67
C PRO A 50 -17.04 2.33 19.88
N GLY A 51 -17.35 3.63 19.71
CA GLY A 51 -17.44 4.60 20.82
C GLY A 51 -16.65 5.91 20.63
N GLU A 52 -16.28 6.59 21.74
CA GLU A 52 -15.67 7.93 21.82
C GLU A 52 -14.34 8.15 21.06
N LEU A 53 -13.78 7.10 20.43
CA LEU A 53 -12.57 7.19 19.60
C LEU A 53 -12.87 7.56 18.13
N THR A 54 -14.05 8.11 17.82
CA THR A 54 -14.41 8.54 16.45
C THR A 54 -13.41 9.52 15.85
N THR A 55 -12.68 10.29 16.67
CA THR A 55 -11.60 11.20 16.23
C THR A 55 -10.48 10.47 15.48
N TYR A 56 -10.21 9.20 15.81
CA TYR A 56 -9.20 8.38 15.14
C TYR A 56 -9.76 7.52 14.00
N SER A 57 -11.08 7.44 13.85
CA SER A 57 -11.72 6.60 12.83
C SER A 57 -11.30 6.96 11.41
N VAL A 58 -11.14 8.26 11.12
CA VAL A 58 -10.69 8.77 9.82
C VAL A 58 -9.26 8.35 9.53
N LEU A 59 -8.35 8.52 10.50
CA LEU A 59 -6.95 8.12 10.35
C LEU A 59 -6.81 6.61 10.20
N LEU A 60 -7.54 5.84 11.01
CA LEU A 60 -7.49 4.38 10.97
C LEU A 60 -8.06 3.84 9.65
N SER A 61 -9.18 4.40 9.19
CA SER A 61 -9.75 4.09 7.89
C SER A 61 -8.78 4.39 6.76
N ALA A 62 -8.11 5.55 6.79
CA ALA A 62 -7.10 5.91 5.80
C ALA A 62 -5.89 4.97 5.79
N LEU A 63 -5.41 4.54 6.96
CA LEU A 63 -4.33 3.57 7.08
C LEU A 63 -4.72 2.20 6.50
N ILE A 64 -5.91 1.70 6.85
CA ILE A 64 -6.42 0.42 6.37
C ILE A 64 -6.61 0.47 4.84
N ASN A 65 -7.18 1.55 4.32
CA ASN A 65 -7.37 1.73 2.89
C ASN A 65 -6.02 1.87 2.17
N GLY A 66 -5.09 2.67 2.69
CA GLY A 66 -3.73 2.76 2.15
C GLY A 66 -3.06 1.39 2.08
N LEU A 67 -3.21 0.56 3.13
CA LEU A 67 -2.61 -0.77 3.20
C LEU A 67 -3.23 -1.73 2.19
N ILE A 68 -4.56 -1.78 2.11
CA ILE A 68 -5.29 -2.71 1.25
C ILE A 68 -5.14 -2.31 -0.21
N TYR A 69 -5.45 -1.06 -0.57
CA TYR A 69 -5.36 -0.62 -1.96
C TYR A 69 -3.91 -0.50 -2.43
N GLY A 70 -3.00 -0.05 -1.56
CA GLY A 70 -1.56 -0.01 -1.86
C GLY A 70 -0.98 -1.41 -2.09
N SER A 71 -1.35 -2.41 -1.27
CA SER A 71 -0.89 -3.78 -1.47
C SER A 71 -1.48 -4.44 -2.72
N LEU A 72 -2.78 -4.26 -2.98
CA LEU A 72 -3.42 -4.77 -4.20
C LEU A 72 -2.76 -4.22 -5.46
N LEU A 73 -2.53 -2.90 -5.50
CA LEU A 73 -1.88 -2.27 -6.64
C LEU A 73 -0.40 -2.68 -6.76
N GLY A 74 0.31 -2.79 -5.64
CA GLY A 74 1.69 -3.28 -5.61
C GLY A 74 1.82 -4.72 -6.13
N ILE A 75 0.88 -5.61 -5.76
CA ILE A 75 0.80 -6.98 -6.28
C ILE A 75 0.50 -6.95 -7.78
N ALA A 76 -0.51 -6.19 -8.22
CA ALA A 76 -0.85 -6.06 -9.63
C ALA A 76 0.34 -5.58 -10.46
N PHE A 77 1.06 -4.56 -9.98
CA PHE A 77 2.27 -4.05 -10.60
C PHE A 77 3.36 -5.11 -10.68
N CYS A 78 3.58 -5.88 -9.61
CA CYS A 78 4.55 -6.97 -9.58
C CYS A 78 4.19 -8.06 -10.59
N VAL A 79 2.92 -8.46 -10.65
CA VAL A 79 2.42 -9.47 -11.60
C VAL A 79 2.58 -8.99 -13.04
N ILE A 80 2.19 -7.75 -13.35
CA ILE A 80 2.33 -7.15 -14.68
C ILE A 80 3.81 -7.05 -15.06
N SER A 81 4.67 -6.60 -14.14
CA SER A 81 6.12 -6.48 -14.38
C SER A 81 6.75 -7.84 -14.67
N ASN A 82 6.42 -8.87 -13.88
CA ASN A 82 6.88 -10.23 -14.11
C ASN A 82 6.36 -10.78 -15.45
N LYS A 83 5.11 -10.50 -15.80
CA LYS A 83 4.54 -10.94 -17.07
C LYS A 83 5.24 -10.27 -18.25
N LEU A 84 5.50 -8.97 -18.16
CA LEU A 84 6.20 -8.20 -19.19
C LEU A 84 7.64 -8.68 -19.39
N GLU A 85 8.34 -9.06 -18.32
CA GLU A 85 9.71 -9.61 -18.41
C GLU A 85 9.75 -11.01 -19.03
N ASN A 86 8.71 -11.84 -18.85
CA ASN A 86 8.64 -13.17 -19.44
C ASN A 86 8.14 -13.16 -20.90
N ASP A 87 7.41 -12.13 -21.30
CA ASP A 87 6.91 -11.95 -22.68
C ASP A 87 7.94 -11.23 -23.59
N LEU A 88 9.05 -10.71 -23.04
CA LEU A 88 10.13 -9.99 -23.75
C LEU A 88 11.40 -10.85 -23.93
#